data_AF-A0A2E0H0A6-F1
#
_entry.id   AF-A0A2E0H0A6-F1
#
_cell.length_a   1.000
_cell.length_b   1.000
_cell.length_c   1.000
_cell.angle_alpha   90.00
_cell.angle_beta   90.00
_cell.angle_gamma   90.00
#
_symmetry.space_group_name_H-M   'P 1'
#
loop_
_entity.id
_entity.type
_entity.pdbx_description
1 polymer ?
#
loop_
_entity_poly.entity_id
_entity_poly.type
_entity_poly.pdbx_seq_one_letter_code
_entity_poly.pdbx_strand_id
1 'polypeptide(L)'
;VVTPNGPEATVITGVEVVDIDSAKVAAVRLVEMGSKSAVVKGGHIDEGPATDVLYDGSSFHLFSTRRVETPNTHGTGCTFASAVAAGIAKEMSIRDSVSQAKAFVTGAIRGDLNIGNGHGPLNHFHEYWKS
;
A
#
# COMPACT_ATOMS: atom_id res chain seq x y z
N VAL A 1 1.75 -12.48 3.22
CA VAL A 1 0.96 -11.23 3.31
C VAL A 1 0.28 -11.01 1.97
N VAL A 2 -0.98 -10.58 1.96
CA VAL A 2 -1.67 -10.12 0.74
C VAL A 2 -1.84 -8.60 0.81
N THR A 3 -1.80 -7.90 -0.32
CA THR A 3 -1.77 -6.42 -0.36
C THR A 3 -2.78 -5.79 -1.34
N PRO A 4 -4.09 -6.12 -1.29
CA PRO A 4 -5.08 -5.52 -2.18
C PRO A 4 -5.29 -4.03 -1.92
N ASN A 5 -5.66 -3.26 -2.94
CA ASN A 5 -6.27 -1.93 -2.75
C ASN A 5 -7.76 -2.08 -2.35
N GLY A 6 -8.43 -0.96 -2.01
CA GLY A 6 -9.86 -0.97 -1.67
C GLY A 6 -10.73 -1.73 -2.68
N PRO A 7 -10.74 -1.37 -3.97
CA PRO A 7 -11.52 -2.08 -5.00
C PRO A 7 -11.20 -3.58 -5.11
N GLU A 8 -9.92 -3.97 -5.11
CA GLU A 8 -9.48 -5.37 -5.11
C GLU A 8 -9.99 -6.11 -3.86
N ALA A 9 -9.90 -5.48 -2.69
CA ALA A 9 -10.38 -6.05 -1.43
C ALA A 9 -11.89 -6.23 -1.43
N THR A 10 -12.65 -5.28 -1.99
CA THR A 10 -14.09 -5.40 -2.17
C THR A 10 -14.45 -6.61 -3.02
N VAL A 11 -13.80 -6.78 -4.18
CA VAL A 11 -14.05 -7.92 -5.08
C VAL A 11 -13.71 -9.26 -4.42
N ILE A 12 -12.59 -9.33 -3.68
CA ILE A 12 -12.14 -10.59 -3.06
C ILE A 12 -12.99 -10.98 -1.85
N THR A 13 -13.38 -10.00 -1.03
CA THR A 13 -14.00 -10.26 0.29
C THR A 13 -15.52 -10.12 0.30
N GLY A 14 -16.10 -9.40 -0.68
CA GLY A 14 -17.50 -8.98 -0.68
C GLY A 14 -17.81 -7.85 0.30
N VAL A 15 -16.82 -7.32 1.03
CA VAL A 15 -16.97 -6.17 1.94
C VAL A 15 -16.77 -4.90 1.13
N GLU A 16 -17.75 -4.01 1.12
CA GLU A 16 -17.61 -2.71 0.46
C GLU A 16 -16.63 -1.82 1.23
N VAL A 17 -15.42 -1.62 0.70
CA VAL A 17 -14.37 -0.82 1.34
C VAL A 17 -14.50 0.65 0.98
N VAL A 18 -15.08 1.45 1.88
CA VAL A 18 -15.35 2.90 1.70
C VAL A 18 -14.74 3.78 2.78
N ASP A 19 -14.21 3.18 3.85
CA ASP A 19 -13.57 3.88 4.97
C ASP A 19 -12.56 2.95 5.68
N ILE A 20 -11.91 3.46 6.73
CA ILE A 20 -10.92 2.70 7.50
C ILE A 20 -11.56 1.49 8.20
N ASP A 21 -12.80 1.59 8.65
CA ASP A 21 -13.43 0.52 9.43
C ASP A 21 -13.89 -0.63 8.53
N SER A 22 -14.49 -0.34 7.38
CA SER A 22 -14.74 -1.34 6.33
C SER A 22 -13.45 -1.97 5.80
N ALA A 23 -12.36 -1.22 5.71
CA ALA A 23 -11.04 -1.77 5.36
C ALA A 23 -10.49 -2.73 6.42
N LYS A 24 -10.68 -2.45 7.72
CA LYS A 24 -10.34 -3.40 8.79
C LYS A 24 -11.14 -4.69 8.66
N VAL A 25 -12.44 -4.60 8.39
CA VAL A 25 -13.31 -5.78 8.18
C VAL A 25 -12.80 -6.60 6.98
N ALA A 26 -12.49 -5.95 5.86
CA ALA A 26 -11.92 -6.63 4.70
C ALA A 26 -10.56 -7.28 5.00
N ALA A 27 -9.69 -6.61 5.78
CA ALA A 27 -8.39 -7.15 6.19
C ALA A 27 -8.52 -8.42 7.04
N VAL A 28 -9.48 -8.45 7.98
CA VAL A 28 -9.80 -9.66 8.76
C VAL A 28 -10.28 -10.76 7.83
N ARG A 29 -11.21 -10.45 6.92
CA ARG A 29 -11.76 -11.45 5.99
C ARG A 29 -10.69 -12.09 5.10
N LEU A 30 -9.73 -11.30 4.62
CA LEU A 30 -8.59 -11.80 3.84
C LEU A 30 -7.70 -12.77 4.64
N VAL A 31 -7.54 -12.53 5.95
CA VAL A 31 -6.81 -13.45 6.83
C VAL A 31 -7.61 -14.72 7.10
N GLU A 32 -8.93 -14.62 7.34
CA GLU A 32 -9.82 -15.77 7.48
C GLU A 32 -9.83 -16.68 6.23
N MET A 33 -9.60 -16.11 5.05
CA MET A 33 -9.47 -16.86 3.78
C MET A 33 -8.13 -17.60 3.64
N GLY A 34 -7.20 -17.47 4.59
CA GLY A 34 -5.97 -18.27 4.69
C GLY A 34 -4.66 -17.50 4.61
N SER A 35 -4.69 -16.18 4.40
CA SER A 35 -3.46 -15.38 4.49
C SER A 35 -3.02 -15.24 5.95
N LYS A 36 -1.72 -15.29 6.25
CA LYS A 36 -1.20 -14.99 7.60
C LYS A 36 -1.37 -13.52 8.00
N SER A 37 -1.47 -12.63 7.02
CA SER A 37 -1.60 -11.18 7.22
C SER A 37 -2.12 -10.50 5.96
N ALA A 38 -2.83 -9.38 6.11
CA ALA A 38 -3.42 -8.66 4.99
C ALA A 38 -3.22 -7.16 5.15
N VAL A 39 -2.87 -6.48 4.05
CA VAL A 39 -2.80 -5.03 3.95
C VAL A 39 -3.84 -4.55 2.95
N VAL A 40 -4.83 -3.79 3.41
CA VAL A 40 -5.78 -3.08 2.53
C VAL A 40 -5.24 -1.67 2.30
N LYS A 41 -4.81 -1.37 1.07
CA LYS A 41 -4.17 -0.10 0.72
C LYS A 41 -5.19 1.03 0.60
N GLY A 42 -4.93 2.14 1.28
CA GLY A 42 -5.84 3.26 1.47
C GLY A 42 -5.95 4.26 0.35
N GLY A 43 -5.09 4.19 -0.67
CA GLY A 43 -5.06 5.19 -1.74
C GLY A 43 -6.40 5.44 -2.45
N HIS A 44 -7.36 4.51 -2.33
CA HIS A 44 -8.69 4.55 -2.95
C HIS A 44 -9.86 4.58 -1.94
N ILE A 45 -9.59 4.70 -0.63
CA ILE A 45 -10.63 4.55 0.41
C ILE A 45 -11.37 5.87 0.66
N ASP A 46 -10.63 6.97 0.86
CA ASP A 46 -11.20 8.30 1.11
C ASP A 46 -10.35 9.42 0.46
N GLU A 47 -10.84 10.66 0.52
CA GLU A 47 -10.06 11.85 0.12
C GLU A 47 -9.06 12.31 1.22
N GLY A 48 -8.99 11.59 2.33
CA GLY A 48 -8.12 11.88 3.45
C GLY A 48 -6.67 11.45 3.23
N PRO A 49 -5.88 11.38 4.33
CA PRO A 49 -4.54 10.81 4.29
C PRO A 49 -4.59 9.38 3.74
N ALA A 50 -3.70 9.05 2.80
CA ALA A 50 -3.62 7.71 2.24
C ALA A 50 -3.19 6.70 3.32
N THR A 51 -4.18 6.02 3.91
CA THR A 51 -4.00 5.18 5.11
C THR A 51 -4.11 3.70 4.77
N ASP A 52 -3.01 2.96 4.85
CA ASP A 52 -3.04 1.52 4.63
C ASP A 52 -3.33 0.79 5.96
N VAL A 53 -4.22 -0.20 5.90
CA VAL A 53 -4.65 -1.00 7.07
C VAL A 53 -3.99 -2.37 7.00
N LEU A 54 -3.07 -2.66 7.92
CA LEU A 54 -2.51 -3.99 8.12
C LEU A 54 -3.27 -4.71 9.24
N TYR A 55 -3.72 -5.93 8.97
CA TYR A 55 -4.07 -6.91 9.99
C TYR A 55 -3.03 -8.04 9.99
N ASP A 56 -2.36 -8.23 11.13
CA ASP A 56 -1.26 -9.22 11.28
C ASP A 56 -1.73 -10.61 11.74
N GLY A 57 -3.04 -10.81 11.85
CA GLY A 57 -3.65 -12.02 12.41
C GLY A 57 -4.03 -11.89 13.89
N SER A 58 -3.64 -10.79 14.54
CA SER A 58 -4.00 -10.49 15.93
C SER A 58 -4.38 -9.03 16.16
N SER A 59 -3.67 -8.10 15.54
CA SER A 59 -3.74 -6.67 15.79
C SER A 59 -3.81 -5.88 14.48
N PHE A 60 -4.40 -4.70 14.56
CA PHE A 60 -4.43 -3.74 13.47
C PHE A 60 -3.29 -2.73 13.57
N HIS A 61 -2.70 -2.37 12.44
CA HIS A 61 -1.70 -1.31 12.31
C HIS A 61 -2.08 -0.39 11.16
N LEU A 62 -2.05 0.92 11.40
CA LEU A 62 -2.42 1.94 10.41
C LEU A 62 -1.18 2.69 9.96
N PHE A 63 -1.03 2.85 8.65
CA PHE A 63 0.10 3.56 8.03
C PHE A 63 -0.41 4.72 7.17
N SER A 64 -0.45 5.91 7.76
CA SER A 64 -0.96 7.12 7.12
C SER A 64 0.16 8.00 6.58
N THR A 65 -0.01 8.46 5.34
CA THR A 65 0.82 9.52 4.75
C THR A 65 -0.06 10.59 4.12
N ARG A 66 0.46 11.82 4.00
CA ARG A 66 -0.21 12.83 3.17
C ARG A 66 -0.39 12.29 1.76
N ARG A 67 -1.60 12.41 1.22
CA ARG A 67 -1.91 12.11 -0.17
C ARG A 67 -1.04 13.01 -1.07
N VAL A 68 -0.52 12.42 -2.14
CA VAL A 68 0.25 13.14 -3.14
C VAL A 68 -0.63 13.22 -4.38
N GLU A 69 -1.02 14.43 -4.74
CA GLU A 69 -1.79 14.70 -5.96
C GLU A 69 -0.84 14.57 -7.15
N THR A 70 -0.91 13.44 -7.87
CA THR A 70 -0.09 13.22 -9.07
C THR A 70 -0.79 12.27 -10.04
N PRO A 71 -0.63 12.47 -11.36
CA PRO A 71 -1.07 11.50 -12.36
C PRO A 71 -0.19 10.24 -12.41
N ASN A 72 0.98 10.25 -11.74
CA ASN A 72 2.01 9.21 -11.82
C ASN A 72 1.80 8.12 -10.76
N THR A 73 0.70 7.38 -10.88
CA THR A 73 0.30 6.31 -9.93
C THR A 73 0.52 4.90 -10.48
N HIS A 74 1.00 4.77 -11.71
CA HIS A 74 1.26 3.48 -12.33
C HIS A 74 2.38 2.74 -11.59
N GLY A 75 2.17 1.45 -11.32
CA GLY A 75 3.16 0.62 -10.62
C GLY A 75 3.24 0.81 -9.10
N THR A 76 2.44 1.69 -8.49
CA THR A 76 2.38 1.88 -7.01
C THR A 76 2.08 0.58 -6.26
N GLY A 77 1.07 -0.17 -6.72
CA GLY A 77 0.73 -1.46 -6.12
C GLY A 77 1.84 -2.50 -6.22
N CYS A 78 2.44 -2.66 -7.41
CA CYS A 78 3.54 -3.61 -7.63
C CYS A 78 4.79 -3.24 -6.83
N THR A 79 5.11 -1.95 -6.78
CA THR A 79 6.25 -1.42 -6.02
C THR A 79 6.05 -1.63 -4.53
N PHE A 80 4.85 -1.37 -4.01
CA PHE A 80 4.50 -1.62 -2.61
C PHE A 80 4.67 -3.09 -2.25
N ALA A 81 4.06 -4.00 -3.02
CA ALA A 81 4.14 -5.43 -2.78
C ALA A 81 5.59 -5.94 -2.84
N SER A 82 6.38 -5.45 -3.80
CA SER A 82 7.80 -5.79 -3.95
C SER A 82 8.64 -5.30 -2.77
N ALA A 83 8.39 -4.07 -2.29
CA ALA A 83 9.09 -3.52 -1.13
C ALA A 83 8.76 -4.29 0.16
N VAL A 84 7.48 -4.69 0.36
CA VAL A 84 7.10 -5.56 1.48
C VAL A 84 7.81 -6.91 1.39
N ALA A 85 7.82 -7.55 0.22
CA ALA A 85 8.50 -8.82 0.02
C ALA A 85 10.01 -8.72 0.30
N ALA A 86 10.66 -7.63 -0.13
CA ALA A 86 12.06 -7.36 0.13
C ALA A 86 12.35 -7.14 1.64
N GLY A 87 11.48 -6.44 2.37
CA GLY A 87 11.58 -6.28 3.81
C GLY A 87 11.51 -7.62 4.55
N ILE A 88 10.56 -8.47 4.17
CA ILE A 88 10.42 -9.83 4.73
C ILE A 88 11.66 -10.68 4.44
N ALA A 89 12.20 -10.61 3.22
CA ALA A 89 13.42 -11.31 2.85
C ALA A 89 14.66 -10.84 3.63
N LYS A 90 14.63 -9.61 4.17
CA LYS A 90 15.63 -9.06 5.10
C LYS A 90 15.33 -9.35 6.57
N GLU A 91 14.44 -10.30 6.85
CA GLU A 91 14.03 -10.71 8.20
C GLU A 91 13.37 -9.61 9.04
N MET A 92 12.86 -8.54 8.39
CA MET A 92 12.07 -7.53 9.09
C MET A 92 10.71 -8.11 9.50
N SER A 93 10.13 -7.56 10.57
CA SER A 93 8.75 -7.89 10.94
C SER A 93 7.78 -7.48 9.81
N ILE A 94 6.60 -8.10 9.73
CA ILE A 94 5.59 -7.72 8.73
C ILE A 94 5.21 -6.23 8.89
N ARG A 95 5.06 -5.78 10.14
CA ARG A 95 4.77 -4.38 10.46
C ARG A 95 5.85 -3.44 9.92
N ASP A 96 7.12 -3.74 10.18
CA ASP A 96 8.22 -2.89 9.75
C ASP A 96 8.41 -2.93 8.23
N SER A 97 8.21 -4.10 7.61
CA SER A 97 8.24 -4.26 6.15
C SER A 97 7.18 -3.42 5.46
N VAL A 98 5.96 -3.39 6.00
CA VAL A 98 4.85 -2.57 5.50
C VAL A 98 5.11 -1.08 5.74
N SER A 99 5.63 -0.71 6.90
CA SER A 99 6.03 0.67 7.21
C SER A 99 7.08 1.20 6.24
N GLN A 100 8.14 0.41 6.00
CA GLN A 100 9.19 0.74 5.04
C GLN A 100 8.64 0.82 3.61
N ALA A 101 7.81 -0.13 3.19
CA ALA A 101 7.20 -0.11 1.86
C ALA A 101 6.32 1.12 1.63
N LYS A 102 5.55 1.53 2.64
CA LYS A 102 4.76 2.77 2.60
C LYS A 102 5.64 3.99 2.38
N ALA A 103 6.71 4.11 3.17
CA ALA A 103 7.67 5.21 3.06
C ALA A 103 8.32 5.24 1.67
N PHE A 104 8.81 4.09 1.20
CA PHE A 104 9.47 3.94 -0.09
C PHE A 104 8.57 4.34 -1.26
N VAL A 105 7.34 3.79 -1.33
CA VAL A 105 6.39 4.13 -2.40
C VAL A 105 5.99 5.60 -2.33
N THR A 106 5.79 6.15 -1.13
CA THR A 106 5.46 7.58 -0.97
C THR A 106 6.58 8.47 -1.46
N GLY A 107 7.84 8.14 -1.17
CA GLY A 107 9.00 8.84 -1.69
C GLY A 107 9.13 8.71 -3.20
N ALA A 108 8.89 7.52 -3.75
CA ALA A 108 8.94 7.27 -5.19
C ALA A 108 7.85 7.99 -5.97
N ILE A 109 6.65 8.16 -5.38
CA ILE A 109 5.57 9.01 -5.93
C ILE A 109 5.98 10.48 -5.92
N ARG A 110 6.63 10.95 -4.84
CA ARG A 110 7.07 12.35 -4.71
C ARG A 110 8.27 12.71 -5.59
N GLY A 111 9.12 11.74 -5.89
CA GLY A 111 10.31 11.92 -6.72
C GLY A 111 10.02 12.13 -8.21
N ASP A 112 8.73 12.23 -8.57
CA ASP A 112 8.14 12.61 -9.86
C ASP A 112 9.05 12.43 -11.08
N LEU A 113 8.89 11.30 -11.77
CA LEU A 113 9.66 10.96 -12.96
C LEU A 113 8.82 11.19 -14.21
N ASN A 114 8.95 12.39 -14.80
CA ASN A 114 8.22 12.78 -16.01
C ASN A 114 8.85 12.14 -17.26
N ILE A 115 8.58 10.85 -17.47
CA ILE A 115 9.02 10.08 -18.64
C ILE A 115 7.82 9.70 -19.49
N GLY A 116 7.86 10.09 -20.77
CA GLY A 116 6.80 9.84 -21.74
C GLY A 116 5.63 10.82 -21.64
N ASN A 117 4.56 10.55 -22.39
CA ASN A 117 3.36 11.42 -22.50
C ASN A 117 2.11 10.82 -21.80
N GLY A 118 2.25 9.76 -21.01
CA GLY A 118 1.15 9.04 -20.33
C GLY A 118 1.23 9.11 -18.80
N HIS A 119 0.55 8.19 -18.10
CA HIS A 119 0.76 8.02 -16.65
C HIS A 119 2.22 7.62 -16.39
N GLY A 120 2.99 8.53 -15.79
CA GLY A 120 4.42 8.36 -15.57
C GLY A 120 4.72 7.28 -14.52
N PRO A 121 5.89 6.64 -14.62
CA PRO A 121 6.34 5.65 -13.65
C PRO A 121 6.74 6.31 -12.32
N LEU A 122 6.86 5.48 -11.28
CA LEU A 122 7.46 5.90 -10.02
C LEU A 122 8.98 6.09 -10.15
N ASN A 123 9.53 7.03 -9.38
CA ASN A 123 10.99 7.17 -9.22
C ASN A 123 11.51 6.20 -8.14
N HIS A 124 11.81 4.96 -8.51
CA HIS A 124 12.35 3.97 -7.56
C HIS A 124 13.69 4.38 -6.96
N PHE A 125 14.45 5.28 -7.61
CA PHE A 125 15.75 5.78 -7.16
C PHE A 125 15.67 7.15 -6.49
N HIS A 126 14.50 7.60 -6.05
CA HIS A 126 14.28 8.92 -5.46
C HIS A 126 15.22 9.28 -4.29
N GLU A 127 15.78 8.30 -3.57
CA GLU A 127 16.77 8.54 -2.51
C GLU A 127 18.18 8.85 -3.05
N TYR A 128 18.50 8.37 -4.25
CA TYR A 128 19.83 8.45 -4.85
C TYR A 128 19.92 9.46 -6.00
N TRP A 129 18.81 9.70 -6.70
CA TRP A 129 18.70 10.64 -7.80
C TRP A 129 17.99 11.88 -7.31
N LYS A 130 18.73 12.98 -7.13
CA LYS A 130 18.13 14.30 -6.94
C LYS A 130 17.73 14.85 -8.30
N SER A 131 16.45 15.16 -8.46
CA SER A 131 15.92 15.98 -9.56
C SER A 131 16.26 17.45 -9.39
#